data_AF-A0A800C806-F1
#
_entry.id   AF-A0A800C806-F1
#
_cell.length_a   1.000
_cell.length_b   1.000
_cell.length_c   1.000
_cell.angle_alpha   90.00
_cell.angle_beta   90.00
_cell.angle_gamma   90.00
#
_symmetry.space_group_name_H-M   'P 1'
#
loop_
_entity.id
_entity.type
_entity.pdbx_description
1 polymer ?
#
loop_
_entity_poly.entity_id
_entity_poly.type
_entity_poly.pdbx_seq_one_letter_code
_entity_poly.pdbx_strand_id
1 'polypeptide(L)'
;NNCEYQAMELDATEFDENDLPLNLVIRLNQRCTSCGKCVDSCPTGALVKKHVTLPVPFDELEQVRSVCAYCGCGCNLTFNVKGESLVEVTSDPDRAPNFGNTCVKGRFGYDFVHHPKRLKVPLVRRGDYFKETTWDEALGLIAEKLLQLKERYGPQALAALSSAKCTNEENYIMQKFMRAAIGTNNVDHCARL
;
A
#
# COMPACT_ATOMS: atom_id res chain seq x y z
N ASN A 1 4.25 16.25 24.24
CA ASN A 1 3.18 15.82 23.31
C ASN A 1 3.60 16.21 21.89
N ASN A 2 4.01 15.25 21.05
CA ASN A 2 4.47 15.51 19.67
C ASN A 2 3.34 15.37 18.63
N CYS A 3 2.08 15.40 19.07
CA CYS A 3 0.92 15.34 18.18
C CYS A 3 0.67 16.70 17.53
N GLU A 4 0.94 16.79 16.23
CA GLU A 4 0.69 17.98 15.41
C GLU A 4 -0.78 18.44 15.46
N TYR A 5 -1.71 17.49 15.58
CA TYR A 5 -3.15 17.77 15.63
C TYR A 5 -3.66 18.15 17.03
N GLN A 6 -2.79 18.18 18.04
CA GLN A 6 -3.16 18.39 19.46
C GLN A 6 -4.31 17.45 19.88
N ALA A 7 -4.26 16.21 19.40
CA ALA A 7 -5.35 15.26 19.55
C ALA A 7 -5.21 14.34 20.77
N MET A 8 -4.04 14.38 21.43
CA MET A 8 -3.73 13.53 22.58
C MET A 8 -3.76 14.34 23.86
N GLU A 9 -4.56 13.89 24.80
CA GLU A 9 -4.66 14.42 26.16
C GLU A 9 -4.09 13.37 27.11
N LEU A 10 -3.19 13.81 28.00
CA LEU A 10 -2.57 12.98 29.02
C LEU A 10 -3.02 13.53 30.37
N ASP A 11 -3.58 12.65 31.20
CA ASP A 11 -4.07 12.96 32.53
C ASP A 11 -3.53 11.89 33.50
N ALA A 12 -3.43 12.22 34.78
CA ALA A 12 -3.03 11.28 35.82
C ALA A 12 -3.99 11.43 37.01
N THR A 13 -4.67 10.35 37.38
CA THR A 13 -5.69 10.43 38.44
C THR A 13 -5.10 10.28 39.84
N GLU A 14 -3.90 9.73 39.97
CA GLU A 14 -3.21 9.48 41.24
C GLU A 14 -1.69 9.65 41.08
N PHE A 15 -1.03 10.10 42.15
CA PHE A 15 0.41 10.31 42.24
C PHE A 15 0.94 9.61 43.50
N ASP A 16 2.15 9.06 43.43
CA ASP A 16 2.82 8.45 44.57
C ASP A 16 3.54 9.47 45.46
N GLU A 17 4.22 8.99 46.51
CA GLU A 17 5.00 9.82 47.45
C GLU A 17 6.17 10.57 46.80
N ASN A 18 6.58 10.18 45.59
CA ASN A 18 7.65 10.79 44.80
C ASN A 18 7.10 11.66 43.64
N ASP A 19 5.81 11.98 43.64
CA ASP A 19 5.12 12.74 42.59
C ASP A 19 5.13 12.02 41.22
N LEU A 20 5.23 10.69 41.21
CA LEU A 20 5.11 9.87 40.01
C LEU A 20 3.65 9.50 39.76
N PRO A 21 3.15 9.65 38.52
CA PRO A 21 1.77 9.32 38.19
C PRO A 21 1.53 7.81 38.20
N LEU A 22 0.57 7.35 39.01
CA LEU A 22 0.21 5.93 39.15
C LEU A 22 -0.90 5.49 38.19
N ASN A 23 -1.75 6.43 37.75
CA ASN A 23 -2.91 6.15 36.91
C ASN A 23 -2.99 7.09 35.70
N LEU A 24 -2.11 6.86 34.74
CA LEU A 24 -2.03 7.62 33.50
C LEU A 24 -3.21 7.27 32.57
N VAL A 25 -4.00 8.27 32.23
CA VAL A 25 -5.12 8.18 31.28
C VAL A 25 -4.74 8.91 30.00
N ILE A 26 -4.74 8.20 28.89
CA ILE A 26 -4.54 8.76 27.55
C ILE A 26 -5.90 8.87 26.87
N ARG A 27 -6.33 10.08 26.51
CA ARG A 27 -7.56 10.33 25.73
C ARG A 27 -7.20 10.87 24.35
N LEU A 28 -7.87 10.34 23.33
CA LEU A 28 -7.79 10.87 21.96
C LEU A 28 -9.07 11.62 21.65
N ASN A 29 -8.97 12.92 21.37
CA ASN A 29 -10.12 13.75 21.03
C ASN A 29 -10.45 13.68 19.53
N GLN A 30 -11.50 14.42 19.12
CA GLN A 30 -12.02 14.42 17.75
C GLN A 30 -11.04 14.94 16.68
N ARG A 31 -9.93 15.58 17.08
CA ARG A 31 -8.88 16.02 16.15
C ARG A 31 -7.97 14.88 15.70
N CYS A 32 -8.08 13.70 16.31
CA CYS A 32 -7.26 12.55 15.95
C CYS A 32 -7.60 12.07 14.53
N THR A 33 -6.65 12.21 13.61
CA THR A 33 -6.77 11.73 12.22
C THR A 33 -6.30 10.29 12.02
N SER A 34 -6.02 9.59 13.13
CA SER A 34 -5.45 8.22 13.11
C SER A 34 -4.17 8.13 12.29
N CYS A 35 -3.34 9.18 12.28
CA CYS A 35 -2.08 9.14 11.57
C CYS A 35 -1.20 8.02 12.13
N GLY A 36 -1.16 7.84 13.45
CA GLY A 36 -0.41 6.80 14.16
C GLY A 36 1.01 7.19 14.60
N LYS A 37 1.38 8.48 14.48
CA LYS A 37 2.70 8.98 14.92
C LYS A 37 2.94 8.78 16.42
N CYS A 38 1.88 8.90 17.22
CA CYS A 38 1.93 8.64 18.66
C CYS A 38 2.33 7.20 19.00
N VAL A 39 1.93 6.24 18.18
CA VAL A 39 2.27 4.83 18.35
C VAL A 39 3.74 4.59 17.99
N ASP A 40 4.20 5.10 16.85
CA ASP A 40 5.61 4.97 16.44
C ASP A 40 6.58 5.67 17.43
N SER A 41 6.14 6.76 18.07
CA SER A 41 6.97 7.52 19.01
C SER A 41 6.90 7.02 20.45
N CYS A 42 6.08 6.02 20.78
CA CYS A 42 5.90 5.57 22.16
C CYS A 42 7.03 4.62 22.57
N PRO A 43 7.95 5.03 23.47
CA PRO A 43 9.13 4.20 23.79
C PRO A 43 8.80 3.07 24.76
N THR A 44 7.70 3.18 25.51
CA THR A 44 7.30 2.22 26.56
C THR A 44 6.36 1.13 26.07
N GLY A 45 5.85 1.23 24.84
CA GLY A 45 4.80 0.33 24.34
C GLY A 45 3.43 0.59 25.00
N ALA A 46 3.22 1.70 25.68
CA ALA A 46 1.89 2.09 26.18
C ALA A 46 0.89 2.31 25.02
N LEU A 47 1.39 2.76 23.87
CA LEU A 47 0.65 2.82 22.62
C LEU A 47 1.32 1.89 21.61
N VAL A 48 0.59 0.86 21.16
CA VAL A 48 1.06 -0.12 20.18
C VAL A 48 0.08 -0.27 19.01
N LYS A 49 0.58 -0.75 17.88
CA LYS A 49 -0.25 -1.05 16.70
C LYS A 49 -1.05 -2.31 17.01
N LYS A 50 -2.39 -2.25 16.90
CA LYS A 50 -3.29 -3.37 17.22
C LYS A 50 -3.02 -4.65 16.42
N HIS A 51 -2.50 -4.52 15.19
CA HIS A 51 -2.26 -5.65 14.30
C HIS A 51 -0.95 -6.40 14.62
N VAL A 52 -0.10 -5.84 15.48
CA VAL A 52 1.12 -6.50 15.95
C VAL A 52 0.76 -7.32 17.18
N THR A 53 0.34 -8.56 16.97
CA THR A 53 -0.20 -9.44 18.03
C THR A 53 0.88 -10.00 18.96
N LEU A 54 2.15 -10.00 18.53
CA LEU A 54 3.29 -10.46 19.32
C LEU A 54 4.45 -9.47 19.14
N PRO A 55 5.21 -9.14 20.20
CA PRO A 55 6.45 -8.41 20.05
C PRO A 55 7.43 -9.32 19.30
N VAL A 56 7.54 -9.11 17.98
CA VAL A 56 8.65 -9.69 17.21
C VAL A 56 9.87 -8.83 17.54
N PRO A 57 10.96 -9.42 18.05
CA PRO A 57 12.18 -8.67 18.28
C PRO A 57 12.60 -7.95 17.00
N PHE A 58 12.91 -6.65 17.09
CA PHE A 58 13.24 -5.83 15.92
C PHE A 58 14.43 -6.36 15.13
N ASP A 59 15.35 -7.06 15.79
CA ASP A 59 16.52 -7.73 15.21
C ASP A 59 16.15 -8.98 14.37
N GLU A 60 14.96 -9.53 14.55
CA GLU A 60 14.42 -10.61 13.71
C GLU A 60 13.67 -10.11 12.47
N LEU A 61 13.48 -8.79 12.32
CA LEU A 61 12.74 -8.19 11.21
C LEU A 61 13.70 -7.73 10.11
N GLU A 62 13.46 -8.20 8.89
CA GLU A 62 14.09 -7.63 7.71
C GLU A 62 13.45 -6.29 7.39
N GLN A 63 14.28 -5.24 7.27
CA GLN A 63 13.84 -3.90 6.92
C GLN A 63 14.00 -3.65 5.42
N VAL A 64 12.87 -3.67 4.71
CA VAL A 64 12.83 -3.41 3.26
C VAL A 64 12.31 -2.01 3.00
N ARG A 65 13.16 -1.17 2.39
CA ARG A 65 12.79 0.21 2.07
C ARG A 65 11.96 0.27 0.79
N SER A 66 10.92 1.10 0.82
CA SER A 66 10.01 1.28 -0.32
C SER A 66 9.33 2.66 -0.29
N VAL A 67 8.33 2.83 -1.14
CA VAL A 67 7.55 4.07 -1.28
C VAL A 67 6.06 3.79 -1.10
N CYS A 68 5.35 4.77 -0.56
CA CYS A 68 3.90 4.69 -0.38
C CYS A 68 3.16 4.71 -1.73
N ALA A 69 2.38 3.65 -2.01
CA ALA A 69 1.60 3.51 -3.25
C ALA A 69 0.22 4.22 -3.23
N TYR A 70 -0.01 5.14 -2.28
CA TYR A 70 -1.31 5.79 -2.09
C TYR A 70 -1.47 7.11 -2.85
N CYS A 71 -1.02 8.22 -2.27
CA CYS A 71 -1.09 9.53 -2.91
C CYS A 71 0.22 9.83 -3.64
N GLY A 72 0.27 10.96 -4.36
CA GLY A 72 1.46 11.43 -5.07
C GLY A 72 2.57 12.00 -4.18
N CYS A 73 2.42 12.02 -2.85
CA CYS A 73 3.45 12.55 -1.95
C CYS A 73 4.74 11.71 -1.97
N GLY A 74 4.67 10.42 -2.30
CA GLY A 74 5.84 9.55 -2.37
C GLY A 74 6.55 9.35 -1.02
N CYS A 75 5.81 9.24 0.08
CA CYS A 75 6.39 9.02 1.40
C CYS A 75 7.32 7.80 1.40
N ASN A 76 8.49 7.94 2.00
CA ASN A 76 9.39 6.84 2.29
C ASN A 76 8.71 5.92 3.31
N LEU A 77 8.72 4.62 3.04
CA LEU A 77 8.23 3.60 3.96
C LEU A 77 9.32 2.56 4.19
N THR A 78 9.36 2.00 5.39
CA THR A 78 10.16 0.84 5.75
C THR A 78 9.19 -0.28 6.09
N PHE A 79 9.19 -1.32 5.27
CA PHE A 79 8.46 -2.56 5.52
C PHE A 79 9.29 -3.43 6.46
N ASN A 80 8.74 -3.80 7.61
CA ASN A 80 9.37 -4.72 8.55
C ASN A 80 8.76 -6.10 8.33
N VAL A 81 9.58 -7.02 7.82
CA VAL A 81 9.15 -8.29 7.26
C VAL A 81 9.75 -9.44 8.07
N LYS A 82 8.96 -10.48 8.30
CA LYS A 82 9.43 -11.76 8.86
C LYS A 82 9.07 -12.89 7.89
N GLY A 83 10.08 -13.43 7.21
CA GLY A 83 9.86 -14.39 6.13
C GLY A 83 9.03 -13.77 5.00
N GLU A 84 7.84 -14.31 4.74
CA GLU A 84 6.92 -13.79 3.71
C GLU A 84 5.80 -12.89 4.29
N SER A 85 5.84 -12.61 5.59
CA SER A 85 4.79 -11.85 6.28
C SER A 85 5.23 -10.42 6.53
N LEU A 86 4.44 -9.46 6.04
CA LEU A 86 4.60 -8.06 6.39
C LEU A 86 4.03 -7.83 7.80
N VAL A 87 4.90 -7.53 8.76
CA VAL A 87 4.53 -7.36 10.17
C VAL A 87 4.03 -5.95 10.41
N GLU A 88 4.85 -4.95 10.05
CA GLU A 88 4.48 -3.56 10.21
C GLU A 88 5.18 -2.63 9.21
N VAL A 89 4.58 -1.45 9.05
CA VAL A 89 5.18 -0.34 8.31
C VAL A 89 5.65 0.74 9.28
N THR A 90 6.90 1.16 9.10
CA THR A 90 7.51 2.32 9.74
C THR A 90 8.02 3.29 8.67
N SER A 91 8.65 4.39 9.07
CA SER A 91 9.23 5.37 8.15
C SER A 91 10.49 5.98 8.75
N ASP A 92 11.47 6.25 7.90
CA ASP A 92 12.76 6.82 8.25
C ASP A 92 12.63 8.32 8.58
N PRO A 93 12.93 8.75 9.83
CA PRO A 93 12.84 10.14 10.25
C PRO A 93 13.84 11.05 9.54
N ASP A 94 14.97 10.52 9.06
CA ASP A 94 16.05 11.30 8.46
C ASP A 94 15.89 11.47 6.95
N ARG A 95 14.78 10.99 6.39
CA ARG A 95 14.58 10.92 4.94
C ARG A 95 13.39 11.69 4.43
N ALA A 96 13.65 12.49 3.40
CA ALA A 96 12.62 13.10 2.56
C ALA A 96 11.75 12.03 1.87
N PRO A 97 10.50 12.37 1.47
CA PRO A 97 9.87 13.69 1.61
C PRO A 97 9.16 13.91 2.96
N ASN A 98 9.01 12.86 3.77
CA ASN A 98 8.08 12.86 4.90
C ASN A 98 8.73 12.78 6.29
N PHE A 99 10.03 12.51 6.38
CA PHE A 99 10.81 12.57 7.63
C PHE A 99 10.13 11.81 8.79
N GLY A 100 9.81 10.54 8.55
CA GLY A 100 9.14 9.65 9.52
C GLY A 100 7.62 9.86 9.66
N ASN A 101 7.05 10.92 9.08
CA ASN A 101 5.61 11.17 9.15
C ASN A 101 4.85 10.38 8.09
N THR A 102 3.81 9.66 8.48
CA THR A 102 2.92 8.98 7.54
C THR A 102 1.46 9.19 7.95
N CYS A 103 0.56 9.15 6.98
CA CYS A 103 -0.89 9.16 7.23
C CYS A 103 -1.39 7.73 7.52
N VAL A 104 -2.66 7.62 7.93
CA VAL A 104 -3.33 6.34 8.21
C VAL A 104 -3.15 5.30 7.09
N LYS A 105 -3.20 5.73 5.82
CA LYS A 105 -3.07 4.84 4.66
C LYS A 105 -1.66 4.25 4.53
N GLY A 106 -0.63 5.08 4.68
CA GLY A 106 0.75 4.62 4.59
C GLY A 106 1.16 3.76 5.79
N ARG A 107 0.68 4.11 6.99
CA ARG A 107 1.06 3.43 8.23
C ARG A 107 0.32 2.12 8.47
N PHE A 108 -0.95 2.02 8.06
CA PHE A 108 -1.81 0.87 8.39
C PHE A 108 -2.46 0.22 7.17
N GLY A 109 -2.50 0.90 6.02
CA GLY A 109 -3.20 0.42 4.84
C GLY A 109 -2.40 -0.59 4.03
N TYR A 110 -1.85 -1.65 4.63
CA TYR A 110 -1.09 -2.67 3.89
C TYR A 110 -1.73 -4.07 3.94
N ASP A 111 -2.80 -4.26 4.71
CA ASP A 111 -3.48 -5.55 4.89
C ASP A 111 -4.06 -6.14 3.59
N PHE A 112 -4.31 -5.31 2.57
CA PHE A 112 -4.82 -5.76 1.28
C PHE A 112 -3.89 -6.78 0.58
N VAL A 113 -2.60 -6.79 0.92
CA VAL A 113 -1.60 -7.73 0.38
C VAL A 113 -1.91 -9.17 0.83
N HIS A 114 -2.48 -9.33 2.02
CA HIS A 114 -2.86 -10.62 2.61
C HIS A 114 -4.36 -10.91 2.54
N HIS A 115 -5.15 -10.04 1.92
CA HIS A 115 -6.60 -10.20 1.87
C HIS A 115 -7.00 -11.49 1.12
N PRO A 116 -7.93 -12.31 1.64
CA PRO A 116 -8.26 -13.62 1.08
C PRO A 116 -8.86 -13.55 -0.34
N LYS A 117 -9.42 -12.39 -0.74
CA LYS A 117 -9.93 -12.17 -2.10
C LYS A 117 -8.87 -11.73 -3.12
N ARG A 118 -7.59 -11.64 -2.74
CA ARG A 118 -6.51 -11.30 -3.68
C ARG A 118 -6.41 -12.40 -4.75
N LEU A 119 -6.48 -12.00 -6.02
CA LEU A 119 -6.28 -12.92 -7.14
C LEU A 119 -4.82 -13.38 -7.17
N LYS A 120 -4.61 -14.69 -7.20
CA LYS A 120 -3.28 -15.34 -7.23
C LYS A 120 -3.01 -16.14 -8.49
N VAL A 121 -4.06 -16.42 -9.26
CA VAL A 121 -4.01 -17.18 -10.51
C VAL A 121 -4.80 -16.45 -11.61
N PRO A 122 -4.41 -16.58 -12.88
CA PRO A 122 -5.19 -16.05 -13.98
C PRO A 122 -6.60 -16.66 -14.01
N LEU A 123 -7.58 -15.82 -14.37
CA LEU A 123 -8.98 -16.22 -14.52
C LEU A 123 -9.44 -15.91 -15.94
N VAL A 124 -10.14 -16.84 -16.57
CA VAL A 124 -10.75 -16.62 -17.89
C VAL A 124 -12.25 -16.84 -17.81
N ARG A 125 -13.01 -15.96 -18.46
CA ARG A 125 -14.47 -16.06 -18.52
C ARG A 125 -14.91 -17.20 -19.44
N ARG A 126 -15.81 -18.05 -18.95
CA ARG A 126 -16.44 -19.16 -19.66
C ARG A 126 -17.95 -19.05 -19.44
N GLY A 127 -18.67 -18.52 -20.43
CA GLY A 127 -20.08 -18.15 -20.26
C GLY A 127 -20.25 -17.06 -19.20
N ASP A 128 -21.00 -17.36 -18.15
CA ASP A 128 -21.36 -16.40 -17.10
C ASP A 128 -20.44 -16.39 -15.87
N TYR A 129 -19.40 -17.23 -15.85
CA TYR A 129 -18.48 -17.32 -14.71
C TYR A 129 -17.01 -17.24 -15.13
N PHE A 130 -16.15 -16.93 -14.16
CA PHE A 130 -14.70 -16.98 -14.29
C PHE A 130 -14.17 -18.33 -13.80
N LYS A 131 -13.22 -18.89 -14.54
CA LYS A 131 -12.53 -20.14 -14.19
C LYS A 131 -11.03 -19.90 -14.12
N GLU A 132 -10.38 -20.49 -13.12
CA GLU A 132 -8.92 -20.50 -12.99
C GLU A 132 -8.26 -21.20 -14.19
N THR A 133 -7.11 -20.68 -14.60
CA THR A 133 -6.37 -21.17 -15.76
C THR A 133 -4.85 -20.98 -15.60
N THR A 134 -4.07 -21.57 -16.50
CA THR A 134 -2.62 -21.34 -16.60
C THR A 134 -2.30 -20.01 -17.29
N TRP A 135 -1.08 -19.51 -17.07
CA TRP A 135 -0.56 -18.34 -17.77
C TRP A 135 -0.51 -18.53 -19.29
N ASP A 136 -0.11 -19.72 -19.76
CA ASP A 136 -0.02 -20.01 -21.20
C ASP A 136 -1.38 -19.97 -21.88
N GLU A 137 -2.41 -20.56 -21.27
CA GLU A 137 -3.78 -20.51 -21.80
C GLU A 137 -4.31 -19.08 -21.79
N ALA A 138 -4.11 -18.34 -20.69
CA ALA A 138 -4.59 -16.95 -20.58
C ALA A 138 -3.93 -16.03 -21.60
N LEU A 139 -2.60 -16.05 -21.70
CA LEU A 139 -1.83 -15.20 -22.62
C LEU A 139 -2.05 -15.62 -24.07
N GLY A 140 -2.14 -16.92 -24.36
CA GLY A 140 -2.46 -17.43 -25.69
C GLY A 140 -3.82 -16.93 -26.17
N LEU A 141 -4.84 -17.01 -25.31
CA LEU A 141 -6.18 -16.51 -25.63
C LEU A 141 -6.18 -14.98 -25.85
N ILE A 142 -5.49 -14.22 -25.01
CA ILE A 142 -5.38 -12.76 -25.16
C ILE A 142 -4.72 -12.41 -26.51
N ALA A 143 -3.60 -13.06 -26.84
CA ALA A 143 -2.88 -12.83 -28.08
C ALA A 143 -3.74 -13.18 -29.31
N GLU A 144 -4.39 -14.35 -29.31
CA GLU A 144 -5.28 -14.79 -30.38
C GLU A 144 -6.39 -13.76 -30.63
N LYS A 145 -7.08 -13.32 -29.57
CA LYS A 145 -8.21 -12.38 -29.70
C LYS A 145 -7.76 -10.99 -30.11
N LEU A 146 -6.66 -10.47 -29.56
CA LEU A 146 -6.12 -9.17 -29.95
C LEU A 146 -5.68 -9.16 -31.42
N LEU A 147 -5.04 -10.23 -31.90
CA LEU A 147 -4.63 -10.36 -33.30
C LEU A 147 -5.83 -10.46 -34.24
N GLN A 148 -6.83 -11.28 -33.91
CA GLN A 148 -8.08 -11.40 -34.68
C GLN A 148 -8.80 -10.05 -34.81
N LEU A 149 -8.91 -9.30 -33.71
CA LEU A 149 -9.54 -7.98 -33.71
C LEU A 149 -8.73 -6.95 -34.51
N LYS A 150 -7.40 -6.97 -34.37
CA LYS A 150 -6.50 -6.10 -35.13
C LYS A 150 -6.58 -6.38 -36.64
N GLU A 151 -6.63 -7.64 -37.05
CA GLU A 151 -6.77 -8.03 -38.46
C GLU A 151 -8.13 -7.59 -39.03
N ARG A 152 -9.21 -7.79 -38.28
CA ARG A 152 -10.56 -7.49 -38.73
C ARG A 152 -10.93 -6.00 -38.74
N TYR A 153 -10.47 -5.24 -37.75
CA TYR A 153 -10.91 -3.85 -37.51
C TYR A 153 -9.76 -2.83 -37.53
N GLY A 154 -8.53 -3.29 -37.72
CA GLY A 154 -7.33 -2.44 -37.67
C GLY A 154 -6.85 -2.15 -36.23
N PRO A 155 -5.63 -1.64 -36.08
CA PRO A 155 -5.02 -1.40 -34.77
C PRO A 155 -5.71 -0.29 -33.96
N GLN A 156 -6.41 0.63 -34.63
CA GLN A 156 -7.12 1.74 -33.98
C GLN A 156 -8.40 1.29 -33.25
N ALA A 157 -8.85 0.04 -33.44
CA ALA A 157 -9.96 -0.54 -32.69
C ALA A 157 -9.56 -1.04 -31.29
N LEU A 158 -8.26 -1.05 -30.99
CA LEU A 158 -7.72 -1.50 -29.71
C LEU A 158 -7.28 -0.29 -28.87
N ALA A 159 -7.39 -0.43 -27.55
CA ALA A 159 -6.94 0.56 -26.58
C ALA A 159 -6.39 -0.12 -25.32
N ALA A 160 -5.52 0.58 -24.60
CA ALA A 160 -5.07 0.16 -23.27
C ALA A 160 -5.31 1.26 -22.24
N LEU A 161 -5.70 0.85 -21.03
CA LEU A 161 -5.77 1.71 -19.86
C LEU A 161 -4.68 1.28 -18.88
N SER A 162 -3.81 2.21 -18.56
CA SER A 162 -2.70 2.06 -17.63
C SER A 162 -3.04 2.66 -16.26
N SER A 163 -2.17 2.53 -15.27
CA SER A 163 -2.48 2.83 -13.86
C SER A 163 -1.41 3.70 -13.18
N ALA A 164 -1.85 4.70 -12.41
CA ALA A 164 -0.98 5.51 -11.56
C ALA A 164 -0.43 4.73 -10.36
N LYS A 165 -0.95 3.52 -10.13
CA LYS A 165 -0.49 2.61 -9.08
C LYS A 165 0.60 1.66 -9.56
N CYS A 166 0.77 1.53 -10.87
CA CYS A 166 1.87 0.79 -11.49
C CYS A 166 3.13 1.64 -11.53
N THR A 167 4.27 0.99 -11.76
CA THR A 167 5.54 1.70 -11.89
C THR A 167 5.64 2.41 -13.24
N ASN A 168 6.57 3.35 -13.35
CA ASN A 168 6.84 4.04 -14.61
C ASN A 168 7.33 3.08 -15.69
N GLU A 169 8.07 2.04 -15.30
CA GLU A 169 8.58 0.98 -16.17
C GLU A 169 7.43 0.13 -16.74
N GLU A 170 6.47 -0.27 -15.90
CA GLU A 170 5.28 -1.00 -16.34
C GLU A 170 4.45 -0.16 -17.31
N ASN A 171 4.25 1.13 -17.00
CA ASN A 171 3.53 2.06 -17.85
C ASN A 171 4.27 2.31 -19.17
N TYR A 172 5.61 2.37 -19.13
CA TYR A 172 6.45 2.44 -20.32
C TYR A 172 6.31 1.19 -21.20
N ILE A 173 6.32 -0.01 -20.60
CA ILE A 173 6.12 -1.28 -21.31
C ILE A 173 4.72 -1.29 -21.96
N MET A 174 3.68 -0.88 -21.24
CA MET A 174 2.31 -0.83 -21.76
C MET A 174 2.20 0.09 -22.98
N GLN A 175 2.70 1.33 -22.90
CA GLN A 175 2.65 2.23 -24.05
C GLN A 175 3.51 1.73 -25.22
N LYS A 176 4.65 1.09 -24.93
CA LYS A 176 5.53 0.52 -25.97
C LYS A 176 4.85 -0.63 -26.67
N PHE A 177 4.19 -1.52 -25.93
CA PHE A 177 3.40 -2.61 -26.48
C PHE A 177 2.32 -2.09 -27.44
N MET A 178 1.53 -1.10 -27.00
CA MET A 178 0.46 -0.55 -27.84
C MET A 178 0.98 0.19 -29.08
N ARG A 179 2.04 0.99 -28.94
CA ARG A 179 2.57 1.78 -30.06
C ARG A 179 3.41 0.96 -31.03
N ALA A 180 4.30 0.11 -30.53
CA ALA A 180 5.24 -0.63 -31.37
C ALA A 180 4.71 -1.99 -31.83
N ALA A 181 4.04 -2.77 -30.97
CA ALA A 181 3.55 -4.10 -31.33
C ALA A 181 2.12 -4.04 -31.91
N ILE A 182 1.22 -3.29 -31.28
CA ILE A 182 -0.15 -3.15 -31.79
C ILE A 182 -0.22 -2.15 -32.94
N GLY A 183 0.48 -1.02 -32.86
CA GLY A 183 0.48 0.02 -33.90
C GLY A 183 -0.61 1.07 -33.68
N THR A 184 -0.95 1.38 -32.43
CA THR A 184 -1.94 2.38 -32.06
C THR A 184 -1.44 3.32 -30.97
N ASN A 185 -1.96 4.55 -30.98
CA ASN A 185 -1.71 5.55 -29.94
C ASN A 185 -2.83 5.60 -28.88
N ASN A 186 -3.81 4.70 -28.97
CA ASN A 186 -4.92 4.59 -28.03
C ASN A 186 -4.44 4.01 -26.70
N VAL A 187 -3.78 4.84 -25.91
CA VAL A 187 -3.31 4.52 -24.55
C VAL A 187 -3.77 5.65 -23.66
N ASP A 188 -4.48 5.31 -22.59
CA ASP A 188 -4.91 6.27 -21.59
C ASP A 188 -4.55 5.81 -20.17
N HIS A 189 -4.76 6.70 -19.21
CA HIS A 189 -4.31 6.59 -17.84
C HIS A 189 -5.31 7.24 -16.88
N CYS A 190 -5.37 6.77 -15.64
CA CYS A 190 -6.31 7.28 -14.64
C CYS A 190 -6.12 8.76 -14.26
N ALA A 191 -5.12 9.46 -14.77
CA ALA A 191 -4.95 10.91 -14.60
C ALA A 191 -5.97 11.75 -15.39
N ARG A 192 -6.77 11.12 -16.26
CA ARG A 192 -7.87 11.77 -16.99
C ARG A 192 -9.26 11.43 -16.42
N LEU A 193 -9.31 10.75 -15.28
CA LEU A 193 -10.53 10.47 -14.50
C LEU A 193 -10.80 11.57 -13.47
#